data_AF-A0A843BXP3-F1
#
_entry.id   AF-A0A843BXP3-F1
#
_cell.length_a   1.000
_cell.length_b   1.000
_cell.length_c   1.000
_cell.angle_alpha   90.00
_cell.angle_beta   90.00
_cell.angle_gamma   90.00
#
_symmetry.space_group_name_H-M   'P 1'
#
loop_
_entity.id
_entity.type
_entity.pdbx_description
1 polymer ?
#
loop_
_entity_poly.entity_id
_entity_poly.type
_entity_poly.pdbx_seq_one_letter_code
_entity_poly.pdbx_strand_id
1 'polypeptide(L)'
;MSSTETSQSSKPKRFLAWREHPLEIKIMDLASLAWLAVGIIEIIFYLVGTELNERVFPMVFLPFFMFILTLALRLRLIDKPDTLRNTFIIWSIIFIVMVIAVTLVLIFYPPLS
;
A
#
# COMPACT_ATOMS: atom_id res chain seq x y z
N MET A 1 19.55 3.82 48.41
CA MET A 1 19.34 3.15 47.11
C MET A 1 17.86 3.26 46.78
N SER A 2 17.49 4.20 45.91
CA SER A 2 16.10 4.38 45.44
C SER A 2 16.01 3.74 44.05
N SER A 3 15.25 2.65 43.95
CA SER A 3 14.85 2.08 42.68
C SER A 3 13.85 3.03 42.03
N THR A 4 14.35 3.93 41.19
CA THR A 4 13.52 4.73 40.31
C THR A 4 12.89 3.77 39.30
N GLU A 5 11.62 3.46 39.54
CA GLU A 5 10.75 2.75 38.63
C GLU A 5 10.88 3.37 37.24
N THR A 6 11.45 2.59 36.33
CA THR A 6 11.61 2.98 34.94
C THR A 6 10.22 3.20 34.39
N SER A 7 9.89 4.45 34.10
CA SER A 7 8.67 4.88 33.44
C SER A 7 8.40 3.96 32.24
N GLN A 8 7.47 3.01 32.39
CA GLN A 8 6.95 2.28 31.25
C GLN A 8 6.19 3.29 30.41
N SER A 9 6.89 3.83 29.42
CA SER A 9 6.32 4.61 28.33
C SER A 9 5.09 3.87 27.84
N SER A 10 3.91 4.47 28.06
CA SER A 10 2.63 3.97 27.60
C SER A 10 2.64 4.03 26.07
N LYS A 11 3.21 3.02 25.43
CA LYS A 11 3.09 2.85 23.97
C LYS A 11 1.59 2.89 23.64
N PRO A 12 1.19 3.67 22.63
CA PRO A 12 -0.23 3.84 22.32
C PRO A 12 -0.85 2.47 22.06
N LYS A 13 -1.97 2.15 22.72
CA LYS A 13 -2.66 0.83 22.64
C LYS A 13 -2.85 0.32 21.21
N ARG A 14 -2.99 1.23 20.22
CA ARG A 14 -3.05 0.89 18.79
C ARG A 14 -1.79 0.22 18.24
N PHE A 15 -0.60 0.60 18.71
CA PHE A 15 0.67 0.01 18.27
C PHE A 15 0.87 -1.41 18.82
N LEU A 16 0.38 -1.68 20.03
CA LEU A 16 0.38 -3.02 20.61
C LEU A 16 -0.53 -3.96 19.83
N ALA A 17 -1.76 -3.52 19.52
CA ALA A 17 -2.71 -4.28 18.72
C ALA A 17 -2.21 -4.60 17.31
N TRP A 18 -1.50 -3.65 16.65
CA TRP A 18 -0.91 -3.91 15.34
C TRP A 18 0.19 -4.99 15.37
N ARG A 19 0.94 -5.09 16.48
CA ARG A 19 2.01 -6.08 16.64
C ARG A 19 1.47 -7.51 16.69
N GLU A 20 0.24 -7.69 17.14
CA GLU A 20 -0.42 -8.99 17.28
C GLU A 20 -1.05 -9.50 15.97
N HIS A 21 -1.20 -8.64 14.96
CA HIS A 21 -1.73 -9.06 13.67
C HIS A 21 -0.79 -10.03 12.90
N PRO A 22 -1.36 -10.94 12.09
CA PRO A 22 -0.61 -11.78 11.16
C PRO A 22 0.29 -10.95 10.24
N LEU A 23 1.39 -11.56 9.80
CA LEU A 23 2.39 -10.90 8.94
C LEU A 23 1.77 -10.42 7.62
N GLU A 24 0.84 -11.18 7.06
CA GLU A 24 0.11 -10.87 5.83
C GLU A 24 -0.67 -9.56 5.97
N ILE A 25 -1.40 -9.37 7.08
CA ILE A 25 -2.15 -8.13 7.35
C ILE A 25 -1.19 -6.94 7.47
N LYS A 26 -0.03 -7.12 8.12
CA LYS A 26 1.00 -6.07 8.23
C LYS A 26 1.56 -5.68 6.87
N ILE A 27 1.80 -6.65 5.98
CA ILE A 27 2.26 -6.38 4.61
C ILE A 27 1.19 -5.64 3.83
N MET A 28 -0.08 -6.06 3.93
CA MET A 28 -1.19 -5.36 3.27
C MET A 28 -1.37 -3.94 3.78
N ASP A 29 -1.23 -3.71 5.09
CA ASP A 29 -1.26 -2.37 5.68
C ASP A 29 -0.11 -1.51 5.12
N LEU A 30 1.12 -2.04 5.08
CA LEU A 30 2.27 -1.34 4.51
C LEU A 30 2.10 -1.05 3.01
N ALA A 31 1.61 -2.02 2.23
CA ALA A 31 1.34 -1.86 0.81
C ALA A 31 0.28 -0.80 0.55
N SER A 32 -0.79 -0.75 1.37
CA SER A 32 -1.81 0.28 1.26
C SER A 32 -1.23 1.68 1.52
N LEU A 33 -0.39 1.84 2.54
CA LEU A 33 0.28 3.10 2.83
C LEU A 33 1.23 3.52 1.70
N ALA A 34 1.96 2.56 1.12
CA ALA A 34 2.83 2.81 -0.04
C ALA A 34 2.03 3.30 -1.25
N TRP A 35 0.89 2.67 -1.57
CA TRP A 35 0.01 3.10 -2.66
C TRP A 35 -0.54 4.51 -2.45
N LEU A 36 -0.95 4.82 -1.22
CA LEU A 36 -1.41 6.16 -0.87
C LEU A 36 -0.29 7.21 -1.04
N ALA A 37 0.93 6.89 -0.59
CA ALA A 37 2.08 7.77 -0.72
C ALA A 37 2.44 8.02 -2.19
N VAL A 38 2.48 6.96 -3.02
CA VAL A 38 2.72 7.08 -4.46
C VAL A 38 1.66 7.93 -5.13
N GLY A 39 0.38 7.71 -4.84
CA GLY A 39 -0.71 8.53 -5.40
C GLY A 39 -0.60 10.00 -5.03
N ILE A 40 -0.24 10.32 -3.77
CA ILE A 40 -0.02 11.71 -3.34
C ILE A 40 1.17 12.33 -4.09
N ILE A 41 2.28 11.59 -4.23
CA ILE A 41 3.45 12.05 -4.96
C ILE A 41 3.11 12.33 -6.42
N GLU A 42 2.37 11.43 -7.09
CA GLU A 42 1.93 11.62 -8.46
C GLU A 42 1.05 12.86 -8.62
N ILE A 43 0.11 13.11 -7.70
CA ILE A 43 -0.69 14.35 -7.71
C ILE A 43 0.21 15.59 -7.58
N ILE A 44 1.22 15.57 -6.70
CA ILE A 44 2.15 16.70 -6.53
C ILE A 44 2.94 16.95 -7.81
N PHE A 45 3.52 15.90 -8.40
CA PHE A 45 4.23 16.01 -9.68
C PHE A 45 3.31 16.53 -10.78
N TYR A 46 2.07 16.05 -10.81
CA TYR A 46 1.07 16.45 -11.77
C TYR A 46 0.74 17.95 -11.67
N LEU A 47 0.48 18.44 -10.46
CA LEU A 47 0.19 19.86 -10.19
C LEU A 47 1.37 20.79 -10.50
N VAL A 48 2.60 20.30 -10.38
CA VAL A 48 3.83 21.10 -10.56
C VAL A 48 4.35 21.08 -12.00
N GLY A 49 4.19 19.98 -12.73
CA GLY A 49 5.02 19.70 -13.90
C GLY A 49 4.32 19.39 -15.23
N THR A 50 3.00 19.18 -15.28
CA THR A 50 2.35 18.64 -16.51
C THR A 50 0.97 19.21 -16.78
N GLU A 51 0.68 19.59 -18.03
CA GLU A 51 -0.68 19.84 -18.50
C GLU A 51 -1.52 18.55 -18.45
N LEU A 52 -2.80 18.64 -18.09
CA LEU A 52 -3.71 17.49 -17.85
C LEU A 52 -3.96 16.82 -19.20
N ASN A 53 -3.12 15.84 -19.57
CA ASN A 53 -3.32 15.05 -20.78
C ASN A 53 -4.22 13.84 -20.44
N GLU A 54 -5.20 13.56 -21.29
CA GLU A 54 -6.14 12.44 -21.17
C GLU A 54 -5.44 11.08 -21.01
N ARG A 55 -4.20 10.96 -21.51
CA ARG A 55 -3.37 9.74 -21.37
C ARG A 55 -2.74 9.56 -19.98
N VAL A 56 -2.48 10.66 -19.28
CA VAL A 56 -1.81 10.67 -17.97
C VAL A 56 -2.83 10.51 -16.85
N PHE A 57 -4.06 10.97 -17.08
CA PHE A 57 -5.15 10.92 -16.09
C PHE A 57 -5.38 9.51 -15.51
N PRO A 58 -5.52 8.42 -16.28
CA PRO A 58 -5.72 7.08 -15.71
C PRO A 58 -4.52 6.57 -14.91
N MET A 59 -3.30 6.98 -15.27
CA MET A 59 -2.09 6.57 -14.54
C MET A 59 -2.07 7.18 -13.14
N VAL A 60 -2.44 8.46 -12.99
CA VAL A 60 -2.49 9.16 -11.70
C VAL A 60 -3.49 8.54 -10.71
N PHE A 61 -4.57 7.94 -11.21
CA PHE A 61 -5.58 7.30 -10.35
C PHE A 61 -5.27 5.83 -10.01
N LEU A 62 -4.35 5.19 -10.74
CA LEU A 62 -4.01 3.79 -10.54
C LEU A 62 -3.55 3.48 -9.09
N PRO A 63 -2.66 4.29 -8.46
CA PRO A 63 -2.28 4.05 -7.06
C PRO A 63 -3.46 4.13 -6.10
N PHE A 64 -4.42 5.03 -6.33
CA PHE A 64 -5.61 5.16 -5.48
C PHE A 64 -6.56 3.97 -5.61
N PHE A 65 -6.73 3.44 -6.83
CA PHE A 65 -7.47 2.19 -7.03
C PHE A 65 -6.81 1.02 -6.29
N MET A 66 -5.48 0.91 -6.38
CA MET A 66 -4.72 -0.14 -5.70
C MET A 66 -4.76 0.01 -4.18
N PHE A 67 -4.75 1.24 -3.67
CA PHE A 67 -4.97 1.53 -2.24
C PHE A 67 -6.32 1.01 -1.76
N ILE A 68 -7.41 1.39 -2.43
CA ILE A 68 -8.77 0.97 -2.07
C ILE A 68 -8.91 -0.55 -2.15
N LEU A 69 -8.41 -1.17 -3.21
CA LEU A 69 -8.47 -2.63 -3.39
C LEU A 69 -7.72 -3.35 -2.27
N THR A 70 -6.50 -2.90 -1.94
CA THR A 70 -5.66 -3.52 -0.90
C THR A 70 -6.31 -3.38 0.47
N LEU A 71 -6.87 -2.20 0.78
CA LEU A 71 -7.57 -1.95 2.04
C LEU A 71 -8.87 -2.77 2.15
N ALA A 72 -9.65 -2.84 1.08
CA ALA A 72 -10.87 -3.64 1.03
C ALA A 72 -10.58 -5.14 1.22
N LEU A 73 -9.51 -5.64 0.59
CA LEU A 73 -9.08 -7.02 0.75
C LEU A 73 -8.62 -7.28 2.19
N ARG A 74 -7.86 -6.35 2.79
CA ARG A 74 -7.41 -6.42 4.18
C ARG A 74 -8.58 -6.49 5.16
N LEU A 75 -9.60 -5.64 4.98
CA LEU A 75 -10.81 -5.64 5.82
C LEU A 75 -11.61 -6.94 5.70
N ARG A 76 -11.65 -7.58 4.53
CA ARG A 76 -12.35 -8.86 4.35
C ARG A 76 -11.61 -10.06 4.95
N LEU A 77 -10.28 -9.97 5.06
CA LEU A 77 -9.45 -11.09 5.48
C LEU A 77 -9.04 -11.05 6.96
N ILE A 78 -9.21 -9.91 7.64
CA ILE A 78 -8.81 -9.75 9.05
C ILE A 78 -9.48 -10.77 9.98
N ASP A 79 -10.73 -11.14 9.70
CA ASP A 79 -11.50 -12.11 10.50
C ASP A 79 -11.44 -13.54 9.93
N LYS A 80 -10.65 -13.79 8.88
CA LYS A 80 -10.61 -15.09 8.17
C LYS A 80 -9.20 -15.63 8.00
N PRO A 81 -8.55 -16.12 9.07
CA PRO A 81 -7.15 -16.55 9.05
C PRO A 81 -6.88 -17.70 8.08
N ASP A 82 -7.82 -18.64 7.91
CA ASP A 82 -7.63 -19.79 7.01
C ASP A 82 -7.57 -19.38 5.53
N THR A 83 -8.34 -18.36 5.14
CA THR A 83 -8.35 -17.82 3.77
C THR A 83 -7.30 -16.74 3.55
N LEU A 84 -6.76 -16.14 4.62
CA LEU A 84 -5.81 -15.03 4.57
C LEU A 84 -4.57 -15.41 3.77
N ARG A 85 -3.93 -16.53 4.12
CA ARG A 85 -2.67 -16.94 3.50
C ARG A 85 -2.81 -17.24 2.01
N ASN A 86 -3.85 -17.97 1.62
CA ASN A 86 -4.09 -18.30 0.21
C ASN A 86 -4.42 -17.05 -0.61
N THR A 87 -5.28 -16.18 -0.08
CA THR A 87 -5.66 -14.93 -0.74
C THR A 87 -4.48 -13.96 -0.84
N PHE A 88 -3.64 -13.90 0.19
CA PHE A 88 -2.42 -13.09 0.20
C PHE A 88 -1.43 -13.54 -0.88
N ILE A 89 -1.24 -14.86 -1.06
CA ILE A 89 -0.38 -15.40 -2.12
C ILE A 89 -0.92 -15.01 -3.50
N ILE A 90 -2.22 -15.21 -3.75
CA ILE A 90 -2.85 -14.85 -5.02
C ILE A 90 -2.72 -13.36 -5.29
N TRP A 91 -3.02 -12.52 -4.29
CA TRP A 91 -2.87 -11.07 -4.39
C TRP A 91 -1.42 -10.66 -4.68
N SER A 92 -0.44 -11.30 -4.03
CA SER A 92 0.98 -11.03 -4.25
C SER A 92 1.43 -11.40 -5.67
N ILE A 93 0.95 -12.52 -6.20
CA ILE A 93 1.23 -12.93 -7.59
C ILE A 93 0.65 -11.91 -8.58
N ILE A 94 -0.62 -11.53 -8.40
CA ILE A 94 -1.29 -10.53 -9.24
C ILE A 94 -0.52 -9.20 -9.18
N PHE A 95 -0.12 -8.79 -7.97
CA PHE A 95 0.67 -7.57 -7.76
C PHE A 95 1.98 -7.61 -8.55
N ILE A 96 2.77 -8.69 -8.43
CA ILE A 96 4.05 -8.83 -9.15
C ILE A 96 3.84 -8.78 -10.66
N VAL A 97 2.84 -9.51 -11.18
CA VAL A 97 2.51 -9.51 -12.62
C VAL A 97 2.12 -8.11 -13.08
N MET A 98 1.35 -7.37 -12.29
CA MET A 98 0.95 -6.00 -12.62
C MET A 98 2.15 -5.06 -12.65
N VAL A 99 3.07 -5.14 -11.68
CA VAL A 99 4.30 -4.31 -11.67
C VAL A 99 5.14 -4.59 -12.91
N ILE A 100 5.31 -5.85 -13.29
CA ILE A 100 6.04 -6.22 -14.51
C ILE A 100 5.34 -5.63 -15.75
N ALA A 101 4.02 -5.79 -15.86
CA ALA A 101 3.25 -5.27 -16.99
C ALA A 101 3.36 -3.74 -17.11
N VAL A 102 3.18 -3.00 -16.01
CA VAL A 102 3.31 -1.53 -15.98
C VAL A 102 4.73 -1.11 -16.36
N THR A 103 5.75 -1.79 -15.84
CA THR A 103 7.15 -1.52 -16.16
C THR A 103 7.43 -1.73 -17.66
N LEU A 104 6.93 -2.83 -18.24
CA LEU A 104 7.05 -3.09 -19.68
C LEU A 104 6.34 -2.00 -20.51
N VAL A 105 5.13 -1.59 -20.13
CA VAL A 105 4.41 -0.52 -20.82
C VAL A 105 5.21 0.78 -20.78
N LEU A 106 5.76 1.17 -19.64
CA LEU A 106 6.58 2.39 -19.52
C LEU A 106 7.87 2.34 -20.34
N ILE A 107 8.48 1.16 -20.48
CA ILE A 107 9.68 0.97 -21.31
C ILE A 107 9.35 1.06 -22.80
N PHE A 108 8.26 0.42 -23.24
CA PHE A 108 7.88 0.40 -24.67
C PHE A 108 7.13 1.66 -25.12
N TYR A 109 6.47 2.36 -24.21
CA TYR A 109 5.66 3.55 -24.47
C TYR A 109 5.94 4.65 -23.43
N PRO A 110 7.12 5.28 -23.50
CA PRO A 110 7.49 6.31 -22.54
C PRO A 110 6.55 7.52 -22.64
N PRO A 111 6.08 8.09 -21.52
CA PRO A 111 5.13 9.20 -21.52
C PRO A 111 5.70 10.54 -22.00
N LEU A 112 7.03 10.63 -22.21
CA LEU A 112 7.75 11.89 -22.47
C LEU A 112 8.47 11.92 -23.84
N SER A 113 8.16 10.98 -24.75
CA SER A 113 8.69 10.99 -26.12
C SER A 113 7.85 11.81 -27.09
#